data_AF-A0A2W1TJR0-F1
#
_entry.id   AF-A0A2W1TJR0-F1
#
_cell.length_a   1.000
_cell.length_b   1.000
_cell.length_c   1.000
_cell.angle_alpha   90.00
_cell.angle_beta   90.00
_cell.angle_gamma   90.00
#
_symmetry.space_group_name_H-M   'P 1'
#
loop_
_entity.id
_entity.type
_entity.pdbx_description
1 polymer ?
#
loop_
_entity_poly.entity_id
_entity_poly.type
_entity_poly.pdbx_seq_one_letter_code
_entity_poly.pdbx_strand_id
1 'polypeptide(L)'
;MTDTAPAHTASSRALVFRTVHPDDPAVAPLLADLEHEYDTRYGDSSDEPASVELRRWPAEDFVAPRGAFVLLFEDDQLVAGGAFKPYDAETVELKRIWTAPAARGRGLAGLVVAELEAEARRRGFRRVHLTTGPRQPEAVRLYLRSGYTPRFDRGRPPEAIGIHPFEKVLDEAEAERASRPGTDPDVVLAGRAALDRPVVPLRHPLRWLAAAVVLVLVLNLVQTLFTNPSWGWPRVGTWLFSPAILTGLQLTLVATALSAVISFAGGVLVAVARMSPNPVLSGLAWGYVWLFRSVPLILVLVFLYNLGSLYPSIGVGIPFGPQFTVPTTDLLGDLAIGVLALSLSEIAYASEIVRAGVLAVDTGQREAAQALGLPRHRQFLRIVLPQALRSIVPAFVNQLIGLLKASSLLFYVSLLDLFGVVQNLSSTYPTDVIPLLVVATLWYLALTSAVSVVQYHVERWTARGSVRELPPTPWQRVGAALRAARRTAATRPATTASDPSAATTAVRSTR
;
A
#
# COMPACT_ATOMS: atom_id res chain seq x y z
N MET A 1 -43.95 -48.97 14.53
CA MET A 1 -42.73 -49.02 15.36
C MET A 1 -41.95 -47.75 15.09
N THR A 2 -41.70 -47.03 16.17
CA THR A 2 -40.97 -45.77 16.31
C THR A 2 -39.61 -45.78 15.63
N ASP A 3 -39.28 -44.72 14.90
CA ASP A 3 -37.92 -44.21 14.93
C ASP A 3 -37.92 -42.67 14.90
N THR A 4 -37.22 -42.13 15.88
CA THR A 4 -37.25 -40.74 16.32
C THR A 4 -35.97 -40.10 15.79
N ALA A 5 -36.06 -39.30 14.72
CA ALA A 5 -34.94 -38.47 14.29
C ALA A 5 -34.77 -37.30 15.28
N PRO A 6 -33.55 -37.00 15.75
CA PRO A 6 -33.33 -35.98 16.77
C PRO A 6 -33.56 -34.59 16.18
N ALA A 7 -34.44 -33.83 16.83
CA ALA A 7 -34.54 -32.40 16.62
C ALA A 7 -33.19 -31.76 17.01
N HIS A 8 -32.41 -31.33 16.02
CA HIS A 8 -31.38 -30.33 16.24
C HIS A 8 -32.08 -29.02 16.62
N THR A 9 -32.28 -28.81 17.92
CA THR A 9 -32.62 -27.51 18.47
C THR A 9 -31.49 -26.55 18.09
N ALA A 10 -31.75 -25.69 17.11
CA ALA A 10 -30.86 -24.58 16.78
C ALA A 10 -30.76 -23.69 18.03
N SER A 11 -29.63 -23.77 18.73
CA SER A 11 -29.32 -22.88 19.85
C SER A 11 -29.29 -21.45 19.30
N SER A 12 -30.27 -20.62 19.68
CA SER A 12 -30.27 -19.20 19.32
C SER A 12 -29.07 -18.53 19.98
N ARG A 13 -28.12 -18.03 19.19
CA ARG A 13 -26.95 -17.31 19.70
C ARG A 13 -27.40 -16.05 20.44
N ALA A 14 -26.94 -15.86 21.67
CA ALA A 14 -27.37 -14.75 22.51
C ALA A 14 -26.50 -13.51 22.21
N LEU A 15 -27.16 -12.42 21.82
CA LEU A 15 -26.55 -11.10 21.66
C LEU A 15 -26.67 -10.33 22.98
N VAL A 16 -25.54 -9.80 23.49
CA VAL A 16 -25.48 -9.09 24.77
C VAL A 16 -24.73 -7.77 24.61
N PHE A 17 -25.39 -6.66 24.98
CA PHE A 17 -24.75 -5.36 25.07
C PHE A 17 -24.05 -5.18 26.42
N ARG A 18 -22.86 -4.58 26.41
CA ARG A 18 -22.13 -4.17 27.60
C ARG A 18 -21.64 -2.74 27.43
N THR A 19 -21.98 -1.87 28.37
CA THR A 19 -21.37 -0.55 28.48
C THR A 19 -20.05 -0.68 29.23
N VAL A 20 -18.97 -0.21 28.62
CA VAL A 20 -17.61 -0.38 29.15
C VAL A 20 -16.88 0.96 29.23
N HIS A 21 -15.77 0.99 29.97
CA HIS A 21 -14.85 2.12 29.91
C HIS A 21 -14.08 2.10 28.56
N PRO A 22 -13.76 3.24 27.94
CA PRO A 22 -12.99 3.25 26.69
C PRO A 22 -11.60 2.58 26.79
N ASP A 23 -11.01 2.56 27.98
CA ASP A 23 -9.74 1.89 28.27
C ASP A 23 -9.90 0.39 28.65
N ASP A 24 -11.11 -0.16 28.57
CA ASP A 24 -11.33 -1.58 28.81
C ASP A 24 -10.59 -2.41 27.74
N PRO A 25 -9.82 -3.45 28.12
CA PRO A 25 -9.13 -4.32 27.16
C PRO A 25 -10.03 -4.90 26.07
N ALA A 26 -11.33 -5.06 26.33
CA ALA A 26 -12.31 -5.52 25.36
C ALA A 26 -12.56 -4.52 24.20
N VAL A 27 -12.19 -3.25 24.36
CA VAL A 27 -12.33 -2.20 23.33
C VAL A 27 -11.18 -2.23 22.33
N ALA A 28 -10.00 -2.73 22.72
CA ALA A 28 -8.80 -2.69 21.89
C ALA A 28 -8.94 -3.33 20.50
N PRO A 29 -9.61 -4.50 20.34
CA PRO A 29 -9.81 -5.09 19.02
C PRO A 29 -10.66 -4.22 18.09
N LEU A 30 -11.70 -3.56 18.62
CA LEU A 30 -12.55 -2.64 17.85
C LEU A 30 -11.75 -1.45 17.34
N LEU A 31 -10.96 -0.82 18.23
CA LEU A 31 -10.17 0.36 17.86
C LEU A 31 -9.08 0.01 16.84
N ALA A 32 -8.41 -1.13 17.01
CA ALA A 32 -7.39 -1.59 16.07
C ALA A 32 -7.96 -1.86 14.67
N ASP A 33 -9.11 -2.55 14.60
CA ASP A 33 -9.77 -2.83 13.32
C ASP A 33 -10.32 -1.55 12.66
N LEU A 34 -10.84 -0.61 13.46
CA LEU A 34 -11.36 0.65 12.94
C LEU A 34 -10.24 1.58 12.45
N GLU A 35 -9.09 1.59 13.13
CA GLU A 35 -7.86 2.27 12.67
C GLU A 35 -7.40 1.71 11.32
N HIS A 36 -7.30 0.37 11.20
CA HIS A 36 -6.91 -0.28 9.95
C HIS A 36 -7.88 0.02 8.80
N GLU A 37 -9.19 0.04 9.08
CA GLU A 37 -10.21 0.35 8.08
C GLU A 37 -10.13 1.80 7.59
N TYR A 38 -9.84 2.74 8.49
CA TYR A 38 -9.70 4.16 8.14
C TYR A 38 -8.43 4.40 7.33
N ASP A 39 -7.30 3.84 7.73
CA ASP A 39 -6.05 3.94 6.96
C ASP A 39 -6.20 3.33 5.56
N THR A 40 -6.89 2.19 5.44
CA THR A 40 -7.12 1.55 4.13
C THR A 40 -8.02 2.40 3.23
N ARG A 41 -9.00 3.11 3.79
CA ARG A 41 -9.96 3.91 3.01
C ARG A 41 -9.47 5.33 2.74
N TYR A 42 -8.70 5.93 3.63
CA TYR A 42 -8.37 7.37 3.60
C TYR A 42 -6.88 7.68 3.71
N GLY A 43 -6.01 6.67 3.90
CA GLY A 43 -4.57 6.87 4.15
C GLY A 43 -3.82 7.62 3.06
N ASP A 44 -4.26 7.55 1.80
CA ASP A 44 -3.64 8.30 0.69
C ASP A 44 -4.08 9.79 0.64
N SER A 45 -5.11 10.17 1.40
CA SER A 45 -5.80 11.47 1.30
C SER A 45 -5.86 12.26 2.62
N SER A 46 -5.39 11.69 3.73
CA SER A 46 -5.41 12.33 5.04
C SER A 46 -4.03 12.89 5.39
N ASP A 47 -3.98 14.13 5.87
CA ASP A 47 -2.75 14.77 6.39
C ASP A 47 -2.31 14.16 7.75
N GLU A 48 -3.20 13.38 8.41
CA GLU A 48 -2.94 12.72 9.69
C GLU A 48 -3.32 11.21 9.65
N PRO A 49 -2.56 10.31 10.31
CA PRO A 49 -2.92 8.90 10.44
C PRO A 49 -4.26 8.68 11.17
N ALA A 50 -5.01 7.62 10.82
CA ALA A 50 -6.30 7.33 11.47
C ALA A 50 -6.19 7.17 12.99
N SER A 51 -5.05 6.68 13.47
CA SER A 51 -4.73 6.54 14.89
C SER A 51 -4.76 7.87 15.65
N VAL A 52 -4.37 8.97 15.00
CA VAL A 52 -4.38 10.32 15.57
C VAL A 52 -5.81 10.86 15.62
N GLU A 53 -6.60 10.66 14.56
CA GLU A 53 -8.02 11.03 14.53
C GLU A 53 -8.82 10.30 15.62
N LEU A 54 -8.58 9.00 15.80
CA LEU A 54 -9.28 8.18 16.78
C LEU A 54 -8.99 8.55 18.23
N ARG A 55 -7.76 9.02 18.48
CA ARG A 55 -7.25 9.46 19.79
C ARG A 55 -7.39 10.97 20.02
N ARG A 56 -7.93 11.72 19.04
CA ARG A 56 -8.12 13.17 19.13
C ARG A 56 -9.01 13.59 20.31
N TRP A 57 -9.91 12.70 20.75
CA TRP A 57 -10.82 12.95 21.86
C TRP A 57 -10.43 12.11 23.08
N PRO A 58 -10.31 12.72 24.28
CA PRO A 58 -9.97 12.00 25.50
C PRO A 58 -11.00 10.92 25.82
N ALA A 59 -10.57 9.85 26.50
CA ALA A 59 -11.45 8.75 26.91
C ALA A 59 -12.62 9.26 27.76
N GLU A 60 -12.39 10.28 28.59
CA GLU A 60 -13.37 10.92 29.48
C GLU A 60 -14.63 11.42 28.75
N ASP A 61 -14.53 11.82 27.49
CA ASP A 61 -15.67 12.28 26.68
C ASP A 61 -16.70 11.17 26.41
N PHE A 62 -16.30 9.91 26.56
CA PHE A 62 -17.10 8.72 26.25
C PHE A 62 -17.52 7.94 27.51
N VAL A 63 -17.36 8.55 28.69
CA VAL A 63 -17.67 7.94 29.99
C VAL A 63 -18.90 8.59 30.61
N ALA A 64 -19.59 7.84 31.48
CA ALA A 64 -20.70 8.36 32.26
C ALA A 64 -20.28 9.56 33.12
N PRO A 65 -21.17 10.56 33.35
CA PRO A 65 -22.61 10.54 33.07
C PRO A 65 -23.01 11.01 31.67
N ARG A 66 -22.11 11.67 30.91
CA ARG A 66 -22.51 12.34 29.65
C ARG A 66 -22.10 11.61 28.35
N GLY A 67 -21.22 10.62 28.40
CA GLY A 67 -20.80 9.80 27.25
C GLY A 67 -20.97 8.30 27.50
N ALA A 68 -21.02 7.48 26.45
CA ALA A 68 -21.07 6.03 26.61
C ALA A 68 -20.24 5.31 25.55
N PHE A 69 -19.69 4.16 25.93
CA PHE A 69 -19.04 3.22 25.04
C PHE A 69 -19.75 1.86 25.17
N VAL A 70 -20.33 1.37 24.08
CA VAL A 70 -21.18 0.17 24.07
C VAL A 70 -20.55 -0.88 23.15
N LEU A 71 -20.41 -2.09 23.67
CA LEU A 71 -19.94 -3.27 22.94
C LEU A 71 -21.06 -4.30 22.83
N LEU A 72 -21.15 -4.96 21.68
CA LEU A 72 -22.08 -6.04 21.41
C LEU A 72 -21.30 -7.35 21.29
N PHE A 73 -21.64 -8.30 22.16
CA PHE A 73 -21.07 -9.64 22.20
C PHE A 73 -22.04 -10.68 21.66
N GLU A 74 -21.54 -11.67 20.94
CA GLU A 74 -22.22 -12.91 20.56
C GLU A 74 -21.38 -14.07 21.09
N ASP A 75 -21.94 -14.90 21.99
CA ASP A 75 -21.22 -16.04 22.59
C ASP A 75 -19.82 -15.63 23.14
N ASP A 76 -19.76 -14.51 23.86
CA ASP A 76 -18.55 -13.84 24.39
C ASP A 76 -17.53 -13.35 23.35
N GLN A 77 -17.86 -13.39 22.05
CA GLN A 77 -17.07 -12.76 20.99
C GLN A 77 -17.57 -11.34 20.71
N LEU A 78 -16.66 -10.38 20.66
CA LEU A 78 -16.99 -9.01 20.27
C LEU A 78 -17.36 -8.97 18.77
N VAL A 79 -18.60 -8.60 18.46
CA VAL A 79 -19.12 -8.60 17.08
C VAL A 79 -19.46 -7.21 16.54
N ALA A 80 -19.77 -6.25 17.40
CA ALA A 80 -19.99 -4.86 17.02
C ALA A 80 -19.81 -3.92 18.22
N GLY A 81 -19.75 -2.62 17.97
CA GLY A 81 -19.69 -1.63 19.04
C GLY A 81 -19.78 -0.22 18.53
N GLY A 82 -19.90 0.72 19.44
CA GLY A 82 -19.97 2.15 19.14
C GLY A 82 -19.93 2.99 20.40
N ALA A 83 -19.80 4.29 20.22
CA ALA A 83 -19.73 5.23 21.33
C ALA A 83 -20.49 6.50 21.01
N PHE A 84 -20.77 7.29 22.04
CA PHE A 84 -21.15 8.68 21.85
C PHE A 84 -20.46 9.57 22.87
N LYS A 85 -20.27 10.83 22.49
CA LYS A 85 -19.87 11.91 23.38
C LYS A 85 -20.89 13.05 23.35
N PRO A 86 -20.91 13.95 24.34
CA PRO A 86 -21.67 15.18 24.25
C PRO A 86 -21.24 16.02 23.04
N TYR A 87 -22.23 16.59 22.35
CA TYR A 87 -22.03 17.62 21.34
C TYR A 87 -22.41 19.00 21.90
N ASP A 88 -23.57 19.08 22.54
CA ASP A 88 -24.04 20.27 23.27
C ASP A 88 -24.87 19.85 24.51
N ALA A 89 -25.69 20.77 25.04
CA ALA A 89 -26.54 20.52 26.20
C ALA A 89 -27.62 19.45 25.96
N GLU A 90 -28.09 19.29 24.72
CA GLU A 90 -29.21 18.41 24.34
C GLU A 90 -28.84 17.38 23.27
N THR A 91 -27.67 17.50 22.65
CA THR A 91 -27.23 16.69 21.52
C THR A 91 -26.03 15.82 21.89
N VAL A 92 -26.05 14.55 21.46
CA VAL A 92 -24.87 13.67 21.45
C VAL A 92 -24.31 13.51 20.05
N GLU A 93 -23.00 13.29 19.95
CA GLU A 93 -22.34 12.88 18.72
C GLU A 93 -22.03 11.38 18.75
N LEU A 94 -22.64 10.58 17.87
CA LEU A 94 -22.25 9.17 17.73
C LEU A 94 -20.91 9.06 17.01
N LYS A 95 -20.04 8.21 17.55
CA LYS A 95 -18.70 7.94 17.03
C LYS A 95 -18.37 6.46 17.13
N ARG A 96 -17.31 6.05 16.41
CA ARG A 96 -16.70 4.71 16.54
C ARG A 96 -17.66 3.55 16.29
N ILE A 97 -18.69 3.76 15.46
CA ILE A 97 -19.63 2.70 15.08
C ILE A 97 -18.87 1.70 14.21
N TRP A 98 -18.83 0.46 14.69
CA TRP A 98 -18.03 -0.60 14.10
C TRP A 98 -18.78 -1.93 14.13
N THR A 99 -18.48 -2.78 13.15
CA THR A 99 -18.92 -4.17 13.12
C THR A 99 -17.76 -5.04 12.64
N ALA A 100 -17.47 -6.10 13.39
CA ALA A 100 -16.41 -7.04 13.09
C ALA A 100 -16.53 -7.54 11.65
N PRO A 101 -15.43 -7.61 10.86
CA PRO A 101 -15.49 -8.01 9.45
C PRO A 101 -16.26 -9.32 9.22
N ALA A 102 -16.06 -10.31 10.10
CA ALA A 102 -16.76 -11.60 10.05
C ALA A 102 -18.26 -11.53 10.40
N ALA A 103 -18.71 -10.45 11.04
CA ALA A 103 -20.09 -10.24 11.49
C ALA A 103 -20.84 -9.17 10.67
N ARG A 104 -20.23 -8.60 9.62
CA ARG A 104 -20.87 -7.62 8.74
C ARG A 104 -22.03 -8.23 7.94
N GLY A 105 -22.95 -7.38 7.50
CA GLY A 105 -24.13 -7.79 6.73
C GLY A 105 -25.25 -8.43 7.56
N ARG A 106 -25.05 -8.62 8.87
CA ARG A 106 -26.02 -9.21 9.81
C ARG A 106 -26.92 -8.17 10.51
N GLY A 107 -26.87 -6.91 10.09
CA GLY A 107 -27.67 -5.83 10.69
C GLY A 107 -27.18 -5.31 12.05
N LEU A 108 -26.07 -5.83 12.59
CA LEU A 108 -25.57 -5.50 13.93
C LEU A 108 -25.25 -4.01 14.13
N ALA A 109 -24.77 -3.30 13.10
CA ALA A 109 -24.55 -1.86 13.17
C ALA A 109 -25.84 -1.08 13.46
N GLY A 110 -27.00 -1.56 12.98
CA GLY A 110 -28.30 -0.98 13.30
C GLY A 110 -28.68 -1.18 14.76
N LEU A 111 -28.38 -2.35 15.32
CA LEU A 111 -28.59 -2.64 16.75
C LEU A 111 -27.71 -1.73 17.62
N VAL A 112 -26.44 -1.55 17.26
CA VAL A 112 -25.54 -0.63 17.97
C VAL A 112 -26.06 0.80 17.93
N VAL A 113 -26.49 1.30 16.77
CA VAL A 113 -27.06 2.66 16.66
C VAL A 113 -28.31 2.80 17.54
N ALA A 114 -29.22 1.82 17.51
CA ALA A 114 -30.42 1.83 18.34
C ALA A 114 -30.10 1.82 19.85
N GLU A 115 -29.10 1.04 20.28
CA GLU A 115 -28.66 1.00 21.68
C GLU A 115 -28.03 2.31 22.12
N LEU A 116 -27.21 2.94 21.25
CA LEU A 116 -26.64 4.27 21.53
C LEU A 116 -27.72 5.35 21.61
N GLU A 117 -28.73 5.30 20.74
CA GLU A 117 -29.90 6.19 20.83
C GLU A 117 -30.68 5.97 22.14
N ALA A 118 -30.88 4.72 22.56
CA ALA A 118 -31.56 4.40 23.82
C ALA A 118 -30.76 4.91 25.03
N GLU A 119 -29.44 4.72 25.03
CA GLU A 119 -28.55 5.20 26.09
C GLU A 119 -28.46 6.74 26.13
N ALA A 120 -28.49 7.41 24.98
CA ALA A 120 -28.59 8.87 24.91
C ALA A 120 -29.91 9.38 25.52
N ARG A 121 -31.04 8.74 25.21
CA ARG A 121 -32.35 9.06 25.82
C ARG A 121 -32.33 8.85 27.33
N ARG A 122 -31.78 7.73 27.81
CA ARG A 122 -31.65 7.43 29.26
C ARG A 122 -30.90 8.52 30.03
N ARG A 123 -30.04 9.27 29.34
CA ARG A 123 -29.23 10.36 29.91
C ARG A 123 -29.79 11.77 29.63
N GLY A 124 -31.00 11.85 29.10
CA GLY A 124 -31.72 13.11 28.90
C GLY A 124 -31.36 13.87 27.62
N PHE A 125 -30.62 13.27 26.69
CA PHE A 125 -30.36 13.89 25.40
C PHE A 125 -31.56 13.75 24.47
N ARG A 126 -31.81 14.79 23.68
CA ARG A 126 -32.96 14.92 22.78
C ARG A 126 -32.59 14.85 21.31
N ARG A 127 -31.30 14.97 20.99
CA ARG A 127 -30.81 15.01 19.60
C ARG A 127 -29.56 14.15 19.43
N VAL A 128 -29.39 13.62 18.23
CA VAL A 128 -28.20 12.90 17.82
C VAL A 128 -27.63 13.52 16.57
N HIS A 129 -26.34 13.83 16.61
CA HIS A 129 -25.52 14.22 15.48
C HIS A 129 -24.53 13.09 15.15
N LEU A 130 -24.21 12.89 13.87
CA LEU A 130 -23.10 12.04 13.47
C LEU A 130 -22.55 12.47 12.11
N THR A 131 -21.33 12.03 11.83
CA THR A 131 -20.66 12.26 10.55
C THR A 131 -20.10 10.96 9.99
N THR A 132 -20.01 10.86 8.67
CA THR A 132 -19.38 9.73 7.96
C THR A 132 -18.62 10.25 6.75
N GLY A 133 -17.58 9.54 6.31
CA GLY A 133 -16.76 9.99 5.20
C GLY A 133 -17.34 9.61 3.83
N PRO A 134 -16.82 10.18 2.73
CA PRO A 134 -17.40 10.03 1.39
C PRO A 134 -17.24 8.60 0.82
N ARG A 135 -16.23 7.85 1.29
CA ARG A 135 -15.95 6.45 0.90
C ARG A 135 -16.65 5.41 1.80
N GLN A 136 -17.77 5.79 2.46
CA GLN A 136 -18.56 4.92 3.35
C GLN A 136 -20.05 4.85 2.94
N PRO A 137 -20.39 4.38 1.72
CA PRO A 137 -21.77 4.35 1.24
C PRO A 137 -22.70 3.44 2.07
N GLU A 138 -22.17 2.41 2.73
CA GLU A 138 -22.91 1.56 3.65
C GLU A 138 -23.35 2.26 4.93
N ALA A 139 -22.56 3.20 5.46
CA ALA A 139 -22.90 3.98 6.63
C ALA A 139 -24.02 4.98 6.30
N VAL A 140 -23.91 5.66 5.14
CA VAL A 140 -24.99 6.52 4.61
C VAL A 140 -26.31 5.76 4.51
N ARG A 141 -26.31 4.54 3.95
CA ARG A 141 -27.53 3.69 3.87
C ARG A 141 -28.03 3.23 5.23
N LEU A 142 -27.14 3.02 6.20
CA LEU A 142 -27.54 2.68 7.57
C LEU A 142 -28.29 3.86 8.20
N TYR A 143 -27.69 5.05 8.22
CA TYR A 143 -28.26 6.21 8.90
C TYR A 143 -29.60 6.66 8.28
N LEU A 144 -29.70 6.66 6.95
CA LEU A 144 -30.96 6.95 6.27
C LEU A 144 -32.08 5.96 6.65
N ARG A 145 -31.77 4.67 6.78
CA ARG A 145 -32.74 3.64 7.21
C ARG A 145 -33.07 3.74 8.70
N SER A 146 -32.14 4.22 9.51
CA SER A 146 -32.34 4.48 10.95
C SER A 146 -33.07 5.80 11.22
N GLY A 147 -33.54 6.51 10.18
CA GLY A 147 -34.35 7.72 10.31
C GLY A 147 -33.55 9.01 10.49
N TYR A 148 -32.24 9.02 10.16
CA TYR A 148 -31.44 10.23 10.21
C TYR A 148 -31.68 11.12 8.99
N THR A 149 -31.75 12.43 9.23
CA THR A 149 -31.85 13.44 8.20
C THR A 149 -30.45 13.87 7.75
N PRO A 150 -30.09 13.77 6.46
CA PRO A 150 -28.82 14.25 5.93
C PRO A 150 -28.79 15.78 5.94
N ARG A 151 -27.68 16.38 6.37
CA ARG A 151 -27.43 17.83 6.38
C ARG A 151 -26.48 18.24 5.25
N PHE A 152 -26.60 17.60 4.09
CA PHE A 152 -25.79 17.85 2.90
C PHE A 152 -26.58 17.60 1.61
N ASP A 153 -26.10 18.14 0.49
CA ASP A 153 -26.73 17.96 -0.83
C ASP A 153 -26.40 16.58 -1.42
N ARG A 154 -27.43 15.72 -1.50
CA ARG A 154 -27.32 14.35 -2.03
C ARG A 154 -27.25 14.26 -3.55
N GLY A 155 -27.50 15.35 -4.27
CA GLY A 155 -27.38 15.42 -5.72
C GLY A 155 -25.94 15.56 -6.21
N ARG A 156 -25.00 15.88 -5.31
CA ARG A 156 -23.58 16.07 -5.64
C ARG A 156 -22.77 14.78 -5.46
N PRO A 157 -21.65 14.62 -6.21
CA PRO A 157 -20.72 13.52 -6.00
C PRO A 157 -20.22 13.46 -4.54
N PRO A 158 -20.22 12.29 -3.89
CA PRO A 158 -19.81 12.12 -2.49
C PRO A 158 -18.47 12.76 -2.13
N GLU A 159 -17.47 12.62 -3.01
CA GLU A 159 -16.11 13.12 -2.82
C GLU A 159 -16.04 14.65 -2.83
N ALA A 160 -16.94 15.32 -3.55
CA ALA A 160 -17.01 16.78 -3.61
C ALA A 160 -17.69 17.40 -2.38
N ILE A 161 -18.43 16.60 -1.61
CA ILE A 161 -19.09 17.00 -0.37
C ILE A 161 -18.13 16.85 0.83
N GLY A 162 -17.23 15.86 0.77
CA GLY A 162 -16.34 15.53 1.87
C GLY A 162 -17.11 14.80 2.98
N ILE A 163 -17.12 15.37 4.18
CA ILE A 163 -17.78 14.78 5.35
C ILE A 163 -19.31 14.90 5.21
N HIS A 164 -20.02 13.81 5.50
CA HIS A 164 -21.49 13.72 5.39
C HIS A 164 -22.13 13.83 6.79
N PRO A 165 -22.66 15.01 7.19
CA PRO A 165 -23.35 15.18 8.47
C PRO A 165 -24.80 14.67 8.44
N PHE A 166 -25.23 14.09 9.57
CA PHE A 166 -26.58 13.59 9.79
C PHE A 166 -27.10 14.00 11.17
N GLU A 167 -28.41 14.23 11.27
CA GLU A 167 -29.10 14.60 12.51
C GLU A 167 -30.40 13.79 12.70
N LYS A 168 -30.74 13.51 13.96
CA LYS A 168 -32.00 12.87 14.34
C LYS A 168 -32.50 13.44 15.67
N VAL A 169 -33.80 13.73 15.75
CA VAL A 169 -34.48 14.08 17.00
C VAL A 169 -34.92 12.79 17.69
N LEU A 170 -34.64 12.66 18.99
CA LEU A 170 -35.05 11.54 19.83
C LEU A 170 -36.41 11.89 20.44
N ASP A 171 -37.50 11.48 19.79
CA ASP A 171 -38.85 11.88 20.20
C ASP A 171 -39.34 11.17 21.48
N GLU A 172 -40.04 11.88 22.37
CA GLU A 172 -40.53 11.36 23.66
C GLU A 172 -41.69 10.37 23.49
N ALA A 173 -42.50 10.53 22.44
CA ALA A 173 -43.65 9.66 22.14
C ALA A 173 -43.27 8.25 21.67
N GLU A 174 -42.07 8.06 21.10
CA GLU A 174 -41.49 6.74 20.80
C GLU A 174 -40.95 6.06 22.06
N ALA A 175 -40.37 6.85 22.99
CA ALA A 175 -39.87 6.35 24.26
C ALA A 175 -40.99 5.87 25.18
N GLU A 176 -42.14 6.54 25.19
CA GLU A 176 -43.30 6.14 25.99
C GLU A 176 -43.98 4.85 25.48
N ARG A 177 -43.87 4.55 24.17
CA ARG A 177 -44.26 3.25 23.60
C ARG A 177 -43.27 2.14 23.96
N ALA A 178 -41.97 2.44 23.99
CA ALA A 178 -40.91 1.49 24.33
C ALA A 178 -40.74 1.24 25.84
N SER A 179 -41.20 2.17 26.70
CA SER A 179 -41.07 2.14 28.16
C SER A 179 -42.27 1.51 28.89
N ARG A 180 -43.32 1.09 28.18
CA ARG A 180 -44.37 0.24 28.78
C ARG A 180 -43.76 -1.13 29.12
N PRO A 181 -43.93 -1.65 30.35
CA PRO A 181 -43.47 -2.99 30.72
C PRO A 181 -44.30 -4.02 29.96
N GLY A 182 -43.81 -4.36 28.79
CA GLY A 182 -44.45 -5.13 27.75
C GLY A 182 -43.57 -4.95 26.52
N THR A 183 -42.41 -5.62 26.53
CA THR A 183 -41.52 -5.75 25.38
C THR A 183 -42.38 -6.11 24.18
N ASP A 184 -42.59 -5.16 23.27
CA ASP A 184 -43.39 -5.40 22.08
C ASP A 184 -42.74 -6.58 21.34
N PRO A 185 -43.38 -7.77 21.34
CA PRO A 185 -42.76 -8.99 20.84
C PRO A 185 -42.30 -8.80 19.41
N ASP A 186 -42.97 -7.93 18.65
CA ASP A 186 -42.76 -7.72 17.23
C ASP A 186 -41.46 -6.98 16.89
N VAL A 187 -40.92 -6.10 17.73
CA VAL A 187 -39.64 -5.40 17.43
C VAL A 187 -38.44 -6.30 17.75
N VAL A 188 -38.51 -7.03 18.86
CA VAL A 188 -37.49 -8.01 19.24
C VAL A 188 -37.60 -9.27 18.36
N LEU A 189 -38.81 -9.70 17.97
CA LEU A 189 -39.00 -10.74 16.94
C LEU A 189 -38.55 -10.24 15.58
N ALA A 190 -38.81 -9.00 15.17
CA ALA A 190 -38.34 -8.51 13.86
C ALA A 190 -36.81 -8.44 13.82
N GLY A 191 -36.17 -8.02 14.91
CA GLY A 191 -34.71 -8.05 15.08
C GLY A 191 -34.15 -9.48 15.11
N ARG A 192 -34.78 -10.41 15.84
CA ARG A 192 -34.39 -11.83 15.91
C ARG A 192 -34.67 -12.58 14.60
N ALA A 193 -35.81 -12.37 13.96
CA ALA A 193 -36.16 -12.92 12.66
C ALA A 193 -35.28 -12.37 11.54
N ALA A 194 -34.73 -11.16 11.68
CA ALA A 194 -33.70 -10.64 10.77
C ALA A 194 -32.33 -11.34 10.97
N LEU A 195 -32.02 -11.83 12.19
CA LEU A 195 -30.82 -12.62 12.50
C LEU A 195 -30.95 -14.09 12.07
N ASP A 196 -32.16 -14.64 12.08
CA ASP A 196 -32.46 -16.01 11.63
C ASP A 196 -32.55 -16.14 10.09
N ARG A 197 -32.49 -15.04 9.35
CA ARG A 197 -32.37 -15.12 7.89
C ARG A 197 -30.98 -15.65 7.53
N PRO A 198 -30.87 -16.81 6.86
CA PRO A 198 -29.58 -17.32 6.42
C PRO A 198 -28.95 -16.26 5.52
N VAL A 199 -27.85 -15.67 5.98
CA VAL A 199 -27.04 -14.75 5.19
C VAL A 199 -26.46 -15.58 4.06
N VAL A 200 -27.11 -15.52 2.89
CA VAL A 200 -26.58 -16.12 1.67
C VAL A 200 -25.35 -15.30 1.30
N PRO A 201 -24.13 -15.87 1.38
CA PRO A 201 -22.94 -15.14 0.97
C PRO A 201 -23.12 -14.74 -0.49
N LEU A 202 -22.94 -13.45 -0.80
CA LEU A 202 -22.94 -12.98 -2.18
C LEU A 202 -21.80 -13.73 -2.90
N ARG A 203 -22.15 -14.75 -3.68
CA ARG A 203 -21.18 -15.46 -4.49
C ARG A 203 -20.63 -14.44 -5.50
N HIS A 204 -19.31 -14.37 -5.64
CA HIS A 204 -18.65 -13.54 -6.64
C HIS A 204 -18.18 -14.41 -7.83
N PRO A 205 -19.11 -15.02 -8.62
CA PRO A 205 -18.73 -15.92 -9.70
C PRO A 205 -17.86 -15.21 -10.74
N LEU A 206 -18.08 -13.90 -10.94
CA LEU A 206 -17.27 -13.09 -11.84
C LEU A 206 -15.79 -12.97 -11.41
N ARG A 207 -15.47 -13.01 -10.12
CA ARG A 207 -14.08 -13.01 -9.65
C ARG A 207 -13.38 -14.33 -9.95
N TRP A 208 -14.09 -15.44 -9.78
CA TRP A 208 -13.59 -16.78 -10.11
C TRP A 208 -13.46 -16.97 -11.62
N LEU A 209 -14.43 -16.48 -12.38
CA LEU A 209 -14.35 -16.44 -13.85
C LEU A 209 -13.16 -15.59 -14.30
N ALA A 210 -12.98 -14.39 -13.75
CA ALA A 210 -11.84 -13.53 -14.07
C ALA A 210 -10.51 -14.20 -13.70
N ALA A 211 -10.41 -14.83 -12.52
CA ALA A 211 -9.23 -15.58 -12.11
C ALA A 211 -8.94 -16.76 -13.04
N ALA A 212 -9.97 -17.50 -13.45
CA ALA A 212 -9.83 -18.60 -14.41
C ALA A 212 -9.39 -18.11 -15.79
N VAL A 213 -9.96 -17.00 -16.28
CA VAL A 213 -9.54 -16.38 -17.55
C VAL A 213 -8.08 -15.94 -17.47
N VAL A 214 -7.67 -15.25 -16.40
CA VAL A 214 -6.27 -14.85 -16.19
C VAL A 214 -5.36 -16.07 -16.14
N LEU A 215 -5.76 -17.13 -15.43
CA LEU A 215 -4.98 -18.36 -15.37
C LEU A 215 -4.82 -18.99 -16.76
N VAL A 216 -5.89 -19.08 -17.56
CA VAL A 216 -5.83 -19.60 -18.94
C VAL A 216 -4.90 -18.75 -19.80
N LEU A 217 -4.98 -17.42 -19.71
CA LEU A 217 -4.09 -16.52 -20.44
C LEU A 217 -2.62 -16.69 -20.04
N VAL A 218 -2.34 -16.82 -18.75
CA VAL A 218 -0.98 -17.09 -18.25
C VAL A 218 -0.48 -18.46 -18.72
N LEU A 219 -1.32 -19.50 -18.65
CA LEU A 219 -0.96 -20.83 -19.15
C LEU A 219 -0.73 -20.82 -20.66
N ASN A 220 -1.54 -20.09 -21.43
CA ASN A 220 -1.34 -19.92 -22.85
C ASN A 220 -0.02 -19.19 -23.16
N LEU A 221 0.29 -18.13 -22.40
CA LEU A 221 1.57 -17.43 -22.52
C LEU A 221 2.76 -18.37 -22.21
N VAL A 222 2.69 -19.12 -21.12
CA VAL A 222 3.74 -20.09 -20.75
C VAL A 222 3.88 -21.19 -21.81
N GLN A 223 2.76 -21.71 -22.33
CA GLN A 223 2.79 -22.69 -23.40
C GLN A 223 3.49 -22.12 -24.64
N THR A 224 3.06 -20.96 -25.13
CA THR A 224 3.66 -20.34 -26.33
C THR A 224 5.14 -20.02 -26.14
N LEU A 225 5.57 -19.66 -24.92
CA LEU A 225 6.96 -19.39 -24.58
C LEU A 225 7.87 -20.62 -24.80
N PHE A 226 7.38 -21.83 -24.54
CA PHE A 226 8.19 -23.05 -24.65
C PHE A 226 7.91 -23.88 -25.91
N THR A 227 6.72 -23.78 -26.50
CA THR A 227 6.33 -24.60 -27.66
C THR A 227 6.56 -23.90 -29.00
N ASN A 228 6.61 -22.57 -29.05
CA ASN A 228 6.80 -21.85 -30.31
C ASN A 228 8.28 -21.92 -30.76
N PRO A 229 8.59 -22.52 -31.93
CA PRO A 229 9.97 -22.65 -32.41
C PRO A 229 10.66 -21.30 -32.69
N SER A 230 9.89 -20.22 -32.90
CA SER A 230 10.42 -18.87 -33.13
C SER A 230 11.23 -18.33 -31.95
N TRP A 231 11.01 -18.81 -30.72
CA TRP A 231 11.83 -18.43 -29.56
C TRP A 231 13.28 -18.90 -29.68
N GLY A 232 13.52 -20.02 -30.36
CA GLY A 232 14.87 -20.51 -30.66
C GLY A 232 15.74 -20.74 -29.43
N TRP A 233 15.22 -21.38 -28.37
CA TRP A 233 15.93 -21.67 -27.12
C TRP A 233 17.36 -22.24 -27.27
N PRO A 234 17.66 -23.15 -28.22
CA PRO A 234 19.04 -23.59 -28.45
C PRO A 234 19.99 -22.44 -28.82
N ARG A 235 19.52 -21.50 -29.65
CA ARG A 235 20.29 -20.31 -30.06
C ARG A 235 20.44 -19.32 -28.91
N VAL A 236 19.43 -19.17 -28.06
CA VAL A 236 19.53 -18.40 -26.81
C VAL A 236 20.71 -18.91 -25.99
N GLY A 237 20.82 -20.24 -25.80
CA GLY A 237 21.93 -20.86 -25.08
C GLY A 237 23.30 -20.55 -25.67
N THR A 238 23.43 -20.53 -27.00
CA THR A 238 24.68 -20.18 -27.70
C THR A 238 25.09 -18.73 -27.44
N TRP A 239 24.13 -17.80 -27.47
CA TRP A 239 24.42 -16.36 -27.35
C TRP A 239 24.57 -15.89 -25.91
N LEU A 240 23.89 -16.53 -24.95
CA LEU A 240 23.72 -16.07 -23.56
C LEU A 240 25.02 -15.66 -22.87
N PHE A 241 26.09 -16.42 -23.08
CA PHE A 241 27.41 -16.16 -22.49
C PHE A 241 28.51 -15.87 -23.53
N SER A 242 28.11 -15.45 -24.73
CA SER A 242 29.07 -15.11 -25.77
C SER A 242 29.94 -13.90 -25.36
N PRO A 243 31.22 -13.84 -25.77
CA PRO A 243 32.11 -12.73 -25.41
C PRO A 243 31.55 -11.34 -25.77
N ALA A 244 30.84 -11.24 -26.90
CA ALA A 244 30.18 -10.00 -27.33
C ALA A 244 29.13 -9.54 -26.31
N ILE A 245 28.23 -10.44 -25.89
CA ILE A 245 27.18 -10.15 -24.90
C ILE A 245 27.80 -9.77 -23.55
N LEU A 246 28.84 -10.48 -23.11
CA LEU A 246 29.54 -10.16 -21.85
C LEU A 246 30.25 -8.80 -21.90
N THR A 247 30.76 -8.40 -23.07
CA THR A 247 31.36 -7.07 -23.27
C THR A 247 30.31 -5.96 -23.18
N GLY A 248 29.16 -6.15 -23.83
CA GLY A 248 28.02 -5.22 -23.70
C GLY A 248 27.52 -5.12 -22.26
N LEU A 249 27.43 -6.27 -21.57
CA LEU A 249 27.07 -6.34 -20.15
C LEU A 249 28.06 -5.57 -19.26
N GLN A 250 29.36 -5.70 -19.50
CA GLN A 250 30.39 -4.95 -18.78
C GLN A 250 30.21 -3.45 -18.98
N LEU A 251 29.96 -3.00 -20.22
CA LEU A 251 29.74 -1.58 -20.51
C LEU A 251 28.48 -1.07 -19.80
N THR A 252 27.37 -1.81 -19.83
CA THR A 252 26.14 -1.50 -19.10
C THR A 252 26.41 -1.31 -17.62
N LEU A 253 27.16 -2.22 -16.99
CA LEU A 253 27.51 -2.16 -15.57
C LEU A 253 28.40 -0.96 -15.25
N VAL A 254 29.45 -0.72 -16.04
CA VAL A 254 30.37 0.41 -15.85
C VAL A 254 29.64 1.74 -15.99
N ALA A 255 28.87 1.93 -17.08
CA ALA A 255 28.13 3.16 -17.31
C ALA A 255 27.11 3.41 -16.19
N THR A 256 26.34 2.39 -15.81
CA THR A 256 25.35 2.49 -14.72
C THR A 256 26.02 2.82 -13.39
N ALA A 257 27.13 2.17 -13.04
CA ALA A 257 27.84 2.40 -11.78
C ALA A 257 28.45 3.81 -11.70
N LEU A 258 29.09 4.28 -12.78
CA LEU A 258 29.63 5.64 -12.82
C LEU A 258 28.52 6.67 -12.74
N SER A 259 27.46 6.52 -13.53
CA SER A 259 26.30 7.43 -13.49
C SER A 259 25.61 7.41 -12.13
N ALA A 260 25.51 6.27 -11.45
CA ALA A 260 24.94 6.17 -10.10
C ALA A 260 25.73 7.00 -9.09
N VAL A 261 27.07 6.88 -9.08
CA VAL A 261 27.93 7.63 -8.15
C VAL A 261 27.86 9.13 -8.43
N ILE A 262 28.00 9.51 -9.69
CA ILE A 262 27.96 10.93 -10.11
C ILE A 262 26.60 11.54 -9.80
N SER A 263 25.52 10.81 -10.10
CA SER A 263 24.16 11.31 -9.89
C SER A 263 23.77 11.42 -8.43
N PHE A 264 24.21 10.49 -7.58
CA PHE A 264 24.00 10.61 -6.13
C PHE A 264 24.72 11.84 -5.57
N ALA A 265 26.02 11.98 -5.88
CA ALA A 265 26.82 13.10 -5.41
C ALA A 265 26.26 14.45 -5.91
N GLY A 266 25.98 14.54 -7.22
CA GLY A 266 25.37 15.73 -7.82
C GLY A 266 23.96 15.98 -7.27
N GLY A 267 23.17 14.94 -7.03
CA GLY A 267 21.82 15.03 -6.47
C GLY A 267 21.83 15.63 -5.06
N VAL A 268 22.80 15.24 -4.22
CA VAL A 268 23.02 15.85 -2.90
C VAL A 268 23.36 17.33 -3.03
N LEU A 269 24.28 17.70 -3.93
CA LEU A 269 24.66 19.09 -4.15
C LEU A 269 23.48 19.95 -4.62
N VAL A 270 22.71 19.47 -5.60
CA VAL A 270 21.53 20.16 -6.13
C VAL A 270 20.42 20.25 -5.06
N ALA A 271 20.22 19.21 -4.25
CA ALA A 271 19.26 19.25 -3.15
C ALA A 271 19.63 20.31 -2.11
N VAL A 272 20.91 20.40 -1.73
CA VAL A 272 21.42 21.44 -0.82
C VAL A 272 21.22 22.83 -1.42
N ALA A 273 21.52 23.02 -2.71
CA ALA A 273 21.29 24.29 -3.40
C ALA A 273 19.80 24.69 -3.40
N ARG A 274 18.88 23.73 -3.61
CA ARG A 274 17.42 23.97 -3.57
C ARG A 274 16.89 24.34 -2.19
N MET A 275 17.49 23.81 -1.12
CA MET A 275 17.12 24.14 0.26
C MET A 275 17.83 25.39 0.78
N SER A 276 18.70 26.01 -0.02
CA SER A 276 19.43 27.20 0.36
C SER A 276 18.49 28.41 0.49
N PRO A 277 18.69 29.28 1.50
CA PRO A 277 17.97 30.55 1.59
C PRO A 277 18.36 31.55 0.49
N ASN A 278 19.45 31.30 -0.25
CA ASN A 278 19.86 32.16 -1.36
C ASN A 278 18.94 31.95 -2.58
N PRO A 279 18.17 32.96 -3.00
CA PRO A 279 17.20 32.83 -4.09
C PRO A 279 17.86 32.50 -5.43
N VAL A 280 19.11 32.91 -5.66
CA VAL A 280 19.84 32.60 -6.91
C VAL A 280 20.18 31.11 -6.97
N LEU A 281 20.75 30.56 -5.90
CA LEU A 281 21.10 29.14 -5.84
C LEU A 281 19.86 28.26 -5.91
N SER A 282 18.82 28.61 -5.14
CA SER A 282 17.56 27.87 -5.14
C SER A 282 16.86 27.97 -6.50
N GLY A 283 16.83 29.14 -7.13
CA GLY A 283 16.26 29.36 -8.46
C GLY A 283 16.99 28.59 -9.58
N LEU A 284 18.32 28.62 -9.60
CA LEU A 284 19.12 27.86 -10.56
C LEU A 284 18.92 26.35 -10.40
N ALA A 285 18.93 25.87 -9.16
CA ALA A 285 18.74 24.45 -8.89
C ALA A 285 17.29 23.98 -9.17
N TRP A 286 16.30 24.84 -8.93
CA TRP A 286 14.92 24.60 -9.36
C TRP A 286 14.82 24.50 -10.89
N GLY A 287 15.43 25.44 -11.62
CA GLY A 287 15.44 25.45 -13.10
C GLY A 287 16.13 24.23 -13.70
N TYR A 288 17.28 23.83 -13.13
CA TYR A 288 17.98 22.59 -13.50
C TYR A 288 17.07 21.37 -13.34
N VAL A 289 16.45 21.20 -12.17
CA VAL A 289 15.59 20.05 -11.88
C VAL A 289 14.36 20.04 -12.78
N TRP A 290 13.71 21.20 -12.98
CA TRP A 290 12.58 21.34 -13.90
C TRP A 290 12.96 20.90 -15.31
N LEU A 291 14.09 21.37 -15.84
CA LEU A 291 14.54 21.05 -17.20
C LEU A 291 14.81 19.55 -17.37
N PHE A 292 15.71 18.99 -16.56
CA PHE A 292 16.17 17.60 -16.75
C PHE A 292 15.15 16.55 -16.35
N ARG A 293 14.13 16.89 -15.56
CA ARG A 293 12.97 16.01 -15.34
C ARG A 293 11.94 16.07 -16.46
N SER A 294 11.86 17.20 -17.17
CA SER A 294 10.86 17.42 -18.22
C SER A 294 11.35 16.97 -19.59
N VAL A 295 12.65 17.03 -19.84
CA VAL A 295 13.25 16.61 -21.11
C VAL A 295 13.49 15.09 -21.11
N PRO A 296 13.00 14.35 -22.13
CA PRO A 296 13.32 12.93 -22.28
C PRO A 296 14.83 12.68 -22.34
N LEU A 297 15.31 11.71 -21.57
CA LEU A 297 16.73 11.34 -21.48
C LEU A 297 17.37 11.04 -22.85
N ILE A 298 16.63 10.41 -23.77
CA ILE A 298 17.12 10.15 -25.13
C ILE A 298 17.50 11.44 -25.88
N LEU A 299 16.77 12.54 -25.67
CA LEU A 299 17.11 13.82 -26.29
C LEU A 299 18.38 14.38 -25.68
N VAL A 300 18.54 14.32 -24.34
CA VAL A 300 19.77 14.75 -23.66
C VAL A 300 20.98 14.00 -24.18
N LEU A 301 20.87 12.68 -24.36
CA LEU A 301 21.90 11.82 -24.94
C LEU A 301 22.27 12.27 -26.36
N VAL A 302 21.28 12.38 -27.25
CA VAL A 302 21.51 12.73 -28.66
C VAL A 302 22.09 14.14 -28.80
N PHE A 303 21.61 15.11 -28.01
CA PHE A 303 22.16 16.48 -28.01
C PHE A 303 23.62 16.51 -27.56
N LEU A 304 23.97 15.78 -26.49
CA LEU A 304 25.35 15.74 -26.00
C LEU A 304 26.28 15.00 -26.96
N TYR A 305 25.82 13.94 -27.61
CA TYR A 305 26.60 13.25 -28.63
C TYR A 305 26.87 14.13 -29.86
N ASN A 306 25.90 14.98 -30.24
CA ASN A 306 26.04 15.92 -31.35
C ASN A 306 26.57 17.30 -30.91
N LEU A 307 27.15 17.41 -29.71
CA LEU A 307 27.60 18.69 -29.18
C LEU A 307 28.67 19.35 -30.06
N GLY A 308 29.55 18.55 -30.67
CA GLY A 308 30.55 19.04 -31.63
C GLY A 308 29.96 19.63 -32.92
N SER A 309 28.76 19.23 -33.31
CA SER A 309 28.06 19.84 -34.45
C SER A 309 27.41 21.18 -34.07
N LEU A 310 26.99 21.35 -32.80
CA LEU A 310 26.44 22.61 -32.29
C LEU A 310 27.53 23.62 -31.98
N TYR A 311 28.63 23.15 -31.40
CA TYR A 311 29.79 23.94 -31.01
C TYR A 311 31.04 23.23 -31.53
N PRO A 312 31.55 23.57 -32.72
CA PRO A 312 32.72 22.92 -33.31
C PRO A 312 33.96 22.99 -32.42
N SER A 313 34.08 24.05 -31.64
CA SER A 313 35.14 24.21 -30.67
C SER A 313 34.65 24.92 -29.41
N ILE A 314 35.26 24.58 -28.28
CA ILE A 314 35.02 25.23 -26.99
C ILE A 314 36.31 25.93 -26.57
N GLY A 315 36.19 27.22 -26.31
CA GLY A 315 37.26 28.08 -25.85
C GLY A 315 37.13 28.41 -24.37
N VAL A 316 38.22 28.27 -23.62
CA VAL A 316 38.35 28.89 -22.29
C VAL A 316 39.34 30.03 -22.40
N GLY A 317 38.89 31.24 -22.05
CA GLY A 317 39.71 32.44 -22.15
C GLY A 317 39.07 33.62 -21.47
N ILE A 318 39.71 34.77 -21.59
CA ILE A 318 39.18 36.02 -21.07
C ILE A 318 38.04 36.46 -22.00
N PRO A 319 36.86 36.85 -21.47
CA PRO A 319 35.82 37.47 -22.28
C PRO A 319 36.41 38.66 -23.04
N PHE A 320 36.29 38.66 -24.38
CA PHE A 320 36.90 39.66 -25.28
C PHE A 320 38.44 39.67 -25.35
N GLY A 321 39.10 38.59 -24.90
CA GLY A 321 40.55 38.40 -24.99
C GLY A 321 40.95 37.11 -25.70
N PRO A 322 42.23 36.69 -25.59
CA PRO A 322 42.69 35.44 -26.19
C PRO A 322 42.00 34.22 -25.55
N GLN A 323 41.63 33.27 -26.39
CA GLN A 323 40.93 32.04 -26.00
C GLN A 323 41.75 30.82 -26.38
N PHE A 324 41.97 29.93 -25.41
CA PHE A 324 42.49 28.59 -25.68
C PHE A 324 41.32 27.73 -26.13
N THR A 325 41.34 27.37 -27.40
CA THR A 325 40.23 26.69 -28.06
C THR A 325 40.60 25.25 -28.34
N VAL A 326 39.73 24.33 -27.97
CA VAL A 326 39.88 22.89 -28.20
C VAL A 326 38.69 22.40 -29.05
N PRO A 327 38.90 21.55 -30.06
CA PRO A 327 37.80 20.92 -30.78
C PRO A 327 36.90 20.16 -29.81
N THR A 328 35.60 20.37 -29.92
CA THR A 328 34.63 19.79 -28.97
C THR A 328 34.59 18.27 -29.05
N THR A 329 34.89 17.71 -30.24
CA THR A 329 35.00 16.26 -30.47
C THR A 329 36.09 15.60 -29.64
N ASP A 330 37.11 16.36 -29.22
CA ASP A 330 38.28 15.83 -28.53
C ASP A 330 38.14 15.95 -27.00
N LEU A 331 37.06 16.56 -26.51
CA LEU A 331 36.88 16.85 -25.08
C LEU A 331 36.53 15.62 -24.25
N LEU A 332 35.65 14.76 -24.77
CA LEU A 332 35.10 13.62 -24.03
C LEU A 332 34.97 12.42 -24.96
N GLY A 333 35.46 11.26 -24.53
CA GLY A 333 35.21 10.00 -25.23
C GLY A 333 33.75 9.55 -25.11
N ASP A 334 33.32 8.63 -25.96
CA ASP A 334 31.91 8.23 -26.09
C ASP A 334 31.29 7.74 -24.76
N LEU A 335 32.03 6.97 -23.96
CA LEU A 335 31.59 6.54 -22.63
C LEU A 335 31.37 7.72 -21.69
N ALA A 336 32.24 8.73 -21.73
CA ALA A 336 32.12 9.91 -20.88
C ALA A 336 30.88 10.74 -21.27
N ILE A 337 30.60 10.86 -22.58
CA ILE A 337 29.38 11.52 -23.08
C ILE A 337 28.12 10.77 -22.60
N GLY A 338 28.11 9.44 -22.76
CA GLY A 338 27.00 8.59 -22.32
C GLY A 338 26.75 8.69 -20.81
N VAL A 339 27.82 8.56 -20.01
CA VAL A 339 27.76 8.69 -18.54
C VAL A 339 27.31 10.08 -18.13
N LEU A 340 27.78 11.15 -18.80
CA LEU A 340 27.38 12.52 -18.51
C LEU A 340 25.89 12.73 -18.77
N ALA A 341 25.38 12.26 -19.92
CA ALA A 341 23.97 12.40 -20.28
C ALA A 341 23.04 11.66 -19.31
N LEU A 342 23.37 10.40 -18.99
CA LEU A 342 22.68 9.62 -17.96
C LEU A 342 22.71 10.35 -16.62
N SER A 343 23.89 10.83 -16.21
CA SER A 343 24.06 11.50 -14.91
C SER A 343 23.28 12.80 -14.81
N LEU A 344 23.26 13.65 -15.84
CA LEU A 344 22.54 14.93 -15.80
C LEU A 344 21.05 14.76 -15.57
N SER A 345 20.44 13.78 -16.24
CA SER A 345 19.03 13.46 -16.01
C SER A 345 18.83 12.88 -14.61
N GLU A 346 19.72 11.98 -14.20
CA GLU A 346 19.60 11.24 -12.94
C GLU A 346 19.86 12.10 -11.69
N ILE A 347 20.75 13.10 -11.77
CA ILE A 347 20.98 14.10 -10.71
C ILE A 347 19.67 14.79 -10.33
N ALA A 348 18.83 15.11 -11.31
CA ALA A 348 17.57 15.79 -11.06
C ALA A 348 16.60 14.90 -10.26
N TYR A 349 16.53 13.59 -10.55
CA TYR A 349 15.76 12.62 -9.78
C TYR A 349 16.35 12.39 -8.39
N ALA A 350 17.66 12.16 -8.30
CA ALA A 350 18.37 11.97 -7.03
C ALA A 350 18.20 13.19 -6.09
N SER A 351 18.23 14.42 -6.63
CA SER A 351 18.04 15.63 -5.83
C SER A 351 16.65 15.73 -5.20
N GLU A 352 15.60 15.27 -5.88
CA GLU A 352 14.25 15.21 -5.32
C GLU A 352 14.15 14.16 -4.22
N ILE A 353 14.78 13.00 -4.41
CA ILE A 353 14.83 11.94 -3.39
C ILE A 353 15.51 12.45 -2.12
N VAL A 354 16.68 13.09 -2.25
CA VAL A 354 17.42 13.65 -1.11
C VAL A 354 16.62 14.74 -0.42
N ARG A 355 16.04 15.69 -1.17
CA ARG A 355 15.24 16.78 -0.62
C ARG A 355 13.99 16.25 0.09
N ALA A 356 13.25 15.35 -0.53
CA ALA A 356 12.05 14.74 0.04
C ALA A 356 12.39 13.98 1.34
N GLY A 357 13.49 13.23 1.35
CA GLY A 357 13.92 12.50 2.55
C GLY A 357 14.31 13.42 3.72
N VAL A 358 14.95 14.57 3.45
CA VAL A 358 15.24 15.57 4.49
C VAL A 358 13.97 16.24 5.01
N LEU A 359 13.02 16.58 4.12
CA LEU A 359 11.76 17.21 4.50
C LEU A 359 10.78 16.27 5.20
N ALA A 360 10.90 14.97 4.98
CA ALA A 360 10.09 13.95 5.66
C ALA A 360 10.41 13.81 7.16
N VAL A 361 11.51 14.39 7.64
CA VAL A 361 11.85 14.39 9.07
C VAL A 361 11.01 15.42 9.80
N ASP A 362 10.26 14.95 10.81
CA ASP A 362 9.38 15.72 11.68
C ASP A 362 10.02 17.03 12.16
N THR A 363 9.26 18.12 12.05
CA THR A 363 9.74 19.47 12.39
C THR A 363 9.97 19.63 13.89
N GLY A 364 9.18 18.93 14.74
CA GLY A 364 9.32 18.92 16.19
C GLY A 364 10.69 18.43 16.66
N GLN A 365 11.32 17.50 15.94
CA GLN A 365 12.71 17.08 16.22
C GLN A 365 13.72 18.24 16.08
N ARG A 366 13.51 19.11 15.08
CA ARG A 366 14.36 20.29 14.85
C ARG A 366 14.08 21.38 15.87
N GLU A 367 12.81 21.61 16.20
CA GLU A 367 12.38 22.56 17.23
C GLU A 367 12.87 22.18 18.62
N ALA A 368 12.77 20.90 19.01
CA ALA A 368 13.30 20.39 20.27
C ALA A 368 14.84 20.52 20.35
N ALA A 369 15.54 20.20 19.26
CA ALA A 369 16.99 20.36 19.20
C ALA A 369 17.43 21.83 19.29
N GLN A 370 16.64 22.74 18.72
CA GLN A 370 16.85 24.18 18.81
C GLN A 370 16.55 24.71 20.23
N ALA A 371 15.52 24.20 20.90
CA ALA A 371 15.21 24.53 22.30
C ALA A 371 16.33 24.10 23.27
N LEU A 372 17.04 23.01 22.94
CA LEU A 372 18.23 22.55 23.66
C LEU A 372 19.52 23.32 23.29
N GLY A 373 19.43 24.36 22.45
CA GLY A 373 20.57 25.19 22.04
C GLY A 373 21.60 24.46 21.16
N LEU A 374 21.23 23.34 20.53
CA LEU A 374 22.16 22.60 19.68
C LEU A 374 22.45 23.40 18.40
N PRO A 375 23.71 23.49 17.95
CA PRO A 375 24.04 24.24 16.74
C PRO A 375 23.52 23.53 15.47
N ARG A 376 23.13 24.29 14.43
CA ARG A 376 22.47 23.77 13.21
C ARG A 376 23.19 22.60 12.53
N HIS A 377 24.52 22.62 12.47
CA HIS A 377 25.31 21.52 11.90
C HIS A 377 25.13 20.21 12.69
N ARG A 378 25.00 20.31 14.02
CA ARG A 378 24.81 19.15 14.91
C ARG A 378 23.37 18.67 14.85
N GLN A 379 22.40 19.59 14.77
CA GLN A 379 21.00 19.24 14.51
C GLN A 379 20.89 18.44 13.20
N PHE A 380 21.52 18.93 12.12
CA PHE A 380 21.50 18.23 10.85
C PHE A 380 22.23 16.88 10.91
N LEU A 381 23.52 16.85 11.25
CA LEU A 381 24.34 15.63 11.16
C LEU A 381 23.95 14.53 12.14
N ARG A 382 23.45 14.87 13.33
CA ARG A 382 23.13 13.88 14.37
C ARG A 382 21.64 13.55 14.52
N ILE A 383 20.74 14.41 14.03
CA ILE A 383 19.30 14.23 14.21
C ILE A 383 18.62 14.04 12.86
N VAL A 384 18.73 15.00 11.95
CA VAL A 384 18.00 14.98 10.66
C VAL A 384 18.59 13.98 9.68
N LEU A 385 19.90 14.05 9.41
CA LEU A 385 20.57 13.23 8.39
C LEU A 385 20.43 11.72 8.64
N PRO A 386 20.64 11.18 9.86
CA PRO A 386 20.46 9.75 10.10
C PRO A 386 19.02 9.28 9.90
N GLN A 387 18.04 10.15 10.15
CA GLN A 387 16.62 9.85 9.93
C GLN A 387 16.27 9.92 8.44
N ALA A 388 16.69 11.00 7.77
CA ALA A 388 16.49 11.19 6.33
C ALA A 388 17.14 10.07 5.50
N LEU A 389 18.33 9.59 5.89
CA LEU A 389 18.99 8.47 5.21
C LEU A 389 18.13 7.20 5.15
N ARG A 390 17.23 6.99 6.12
CA ARG A 390 16.34 5.81 6.13
C ARG A 390 15.31 5.81 5.01
N SER A 391 14.92 6.99 4.51
CA SER A 391 14.02 7.12 3.35
C SER A 391 14.78 7.38 2.04
N ILE A 392 15.90 8.12 2.09
CA ILE A 392 16.72 8.44 0.92
C ILE A 392 17.33 7.18 0.30
N VAL A 393 17.98 6.34 1.12
CA VAL A 393 18.77 5.21 0.60
C VAL A 393 17.88 4.18 -0.13
N PRO A 394 16.74 3.72 0.42
CA PRO A 394 15.85 2.80 -0.31
C PRO A 394 15.32 3.38 -1.61
N ALA A 395 14.89 4.63 -1.60
CA ALA A 395 14.38 5.32 -2.78
C ALA A 395 15.45 5.45 -3.87
N PHE A 396 16.70 5.74 -3.47
CA PHE A 396 17.82 5.81 -4.40
C PHE A 396 18.17 4.43 -4.99
N VAL A 397 18.17 3.36 -4.20
CA VAL A 397 18.41 2.00 -4.73
C VAL A 397 17.32 1.59 -5.74
N ASN A 398 16.05 1.93 -5.48
CA ASN A 398 14.98 1.73 -6.45
C ASN A 398 15.25 2.52 -7.75
N GLN A 399 15.77 3.74 -7.63
CA GLN A 399 16.11 4.56 -8.79
C GLN A 399 17.26 3.94 -9.63
N LEU A 400 18.20 3.21 -9.02
CA LEU A 400 19.24 2.47 -9.76
C LEU A 400 18.67 1.41 -10.72
N ILE A 401 17.51 0.81 -10.41
CA ILE A 401 16.82 -0.11 -11.31
C ILE A 401 16.37 0.63 -12.57
N GLY A 402 15.87 1.86 -12.41
CA GLY A 402 15.50 2.74 -13.51
C GLY A 402 16.72 3.11 -14.36
N LEU A 403 17.81 3.55 -13.73
CA LEU A 403 19.06 3.90 -14.40
C LEU A 403 19.65 2.73 -15.20
N LEU A 404 19.65 1.53 -14.62
CA LEU A 404 20.13 0.32 -15.30
C LEU A 404 19.35 0.05 -16.59
N LYS A 405 18.02 0.22 -16.59
CA LYS A 405 17.20 0.07 -17.81
C LYS A 405 17.43 1.22 -18.77
N ALA A 406 17.58 2.44 -18.26
CA ALA A 406 17.84 3.63 -19.06
C ALA A 406 19.18 3.58 -19.80
N SER A 407 20.16 2.82 -19.31
CA SER A 407 21.43 2.58 -20.01
C SER A 407 21.26 1.99 -21.42
N SER A 408 20.16 1.27 -21.69
CA SER A 408 19.83 0.77 -23.04
C SER A 408 19.66 1.87 -24.09
N LEU A 409 19.40 3.12 -23.65
CA LEU A 409 19.32 4.27 -24.55
C LEU A 409 20.68 4.69 -25.11
N LEU A 410 21.79 4.21 -24.52
CA LEU A 410 23.15 4.45 -25.03
C LEU A 410 23.35 3.91 -26.44
N PHE A 411 22.56 2.91 -26.86
CA PHE A 411 22.54 2.42 -28.24
C PHE A 411 22.34 3.55 -29.28
N TYR A 412 21.53 4.56 -28.99
CA TYR A 412 21.25 5.66 -29.93
C TYR A 412 22.44 6.58 -30.18
N VAL A 413 23.44 6.55 -29.31
CA VAL A 413 24.69 7.29 -29.45
C VAL A 413 25.84 6.36 -29.83
N SER A 414 25.52 5.22 -30.45
CA SER A 414 26.45 4.18 -30.90
C SER A 414 27.31 3.57 -29.79
N LEU A 415 26.92 3.72 -28.52
CA LEU A 415 27.52 2.95 -27.43
C LEU A 415 26.88 1.56 -27.40
N LEU A 416 27.67 0.53 -27.70
CA LEU A 416 27.21 -0.86 -27.68
C LEU A 416 27.19 -1.40 -26.25
N ASP A 417 26.23 -0.94 -25.46
CA ASP A 417 25.85 -1.58 -24.20
C ASP A 417 25.19 -2.95 -24.47
N LEU A 418 24.67 -3.63 -23.45
CA LEU A 418 24.01 -4.94 -23.64
C LEU A 418 22.94 -4.90 -24.76
N PHE A 419 22.08 -3.88 -24.76
CA PHE A 419 21.07 -3.74 -25.81
C PHE A 419 21.69 -3.39 -27.16
N GLY A 420 22.69 -2.50 -27.18
CA GLY A 420 23.39 -2.15 -28.41
C GLY A 420 24.13 -3.32 -29.07
N VAL A 421 24.78 -4.18 -28.29
CA VAL A 421 25.39 -5.43 -28.80
C VAL A 421 24.33 -6.34 -29.40
N VAL A 422 23.20 -6.52 -28.73
CA VAL A 422 22.08 -7.35 -29.21
C VAL A 422 21.54 -6.83 -30.53
N GLN A 423 21.37 -5.52 -30.68
CA GLN A 423 20.92 -4.90 -31.94
C GLN A 423 21.96 -5.02 -33.07
N ASN A 424 23.24 -4.89 -32.75
CA ASN A 424 24.33 -5.07 -33.70
C ASN A 424 24.42 -6.52 -34.21
N LEU A 425 24.35 -7.50 -33.29
CA LEU A 425 24.29 -8.91 -33.63
C LEU A 425 23.03 -9.26 -34.42
N SER A 426 21.88 -8.68 -34.07
CA SER A 426 20.62 -8.90 -34.79
C SER A 426 20.67 -8.41 -36.23
N SER A 427 21.42 -7.33 -36.50
CA SER A 427 21.68 -6.86 -37.86
C SER A 427 22.58 -7.81 -38.64
N THR A 428 23.52 -8.48 -37.95
CA THR A 428 24.47 -9.43 -38.55
C THR A 428 23.85 -10.83 -38.74
N TYR A 429 22.97 -11.24 -37.83
CA TYR A 429 22.30 -12.53 -37.80
C TYR A 429 20.77 -12.33 -37.77
N PRO A 430 20.13 -11.98 -38.91
CA PRO A 430 18.69 -11.65 -38.93
C PRO A 430 17.76 -12.80 -38.55
N THR A 431 18.23 -14.05 -38.60
CA THR A 431 17.44 -15.23 -38.15
C THR A 431 17.37 -15.37 -36.63
N ASP A 432 18.24 -14.65 -35.91
CA ASP A 432 18.48 -14.81 -34.48
C ASP A 432 17.96 -13.63 -33.65
N VAL A 433 17.23 -12.70 -34.28
CA VAL A 433 16.66 -11.49 -33.65
C VAL A 433 15.88 -11.83 -32.38
N ILE A 434 14.93 -12.77 -32.45
CA ILE A 434 14.11 -13.16 -31.29
C ILE A 434 14.99 -13.80 -30.18
N PRO A 435 15.83 -14.82 -30.46
CA PRO A 435 16.78 -15.33 -29.48
C PRO A 435 17.67 -14.28 -28.82
N LEU A 436 18.21 -13.32 -29.58
CA LEU A 436 19.08 -12.27 -29.05
C LEU A 436 18.31 -11.28 -28.15
N LEU A 437 17.06 -10.94 -28.49
CA LEU A 437 16.19 -10.15 -27.61
C LEU A 437 15.83 -10.90 -26.32
N VAL A 438 15.66 -12.22 -26.39
CA VAL A 438 15.48 -13.06 -25.20
C VAL A 438 16.73 -13.03 -24.33
N VAL A 439 17.93 -13.14 -24.92
CA VAL A 439 19.21 -13.00 -24.18
C VAL A 439 19.30 -11.65 -23.46
N ALA A 440 18.99 -10.55 -24.14
CA ALA A 440 18.94 -9.22 -23.52
C ALA A 440 17.98 -9.21 -22.32
N THR A 441 16.77 -9.74 -22.53
CA THR A 441 15.71 -9.80 -21.51
C THR A 441 16.14 -10.60 -20.29
N LEU A 442 16.76 -11.78 -20.49
CA LEU A 442 17.26 -12.62 -19.40
C LEU A 442 18.34 -11.91 -18.58
N TRP A 443 19.27 -11.21 -19.25
CA TRP A 443 20.31 -10.45 -18.56
C TRP A 443 19.78 -9.23 -17.82
N TYR A 444 18.91 -8.41 -18.43
CA TYR A 444 18.27 -7.31 -17.72
C TYR A 444 17.44 -7.83 -16.53
N LEU A 445 16.73 -8.96 -16.66
CA LEU A 445 16.02 -9.59 -15.56
C LEU A 445 16.98 -10.03 -14.45
N ALA A 446 18.10 -10.66 -14.79
CA ALA A 446 19.11 -11.09 -13.83
C ALA A 446 19.72 -9.90 -13.08
N LEU A 447 20.11 -8.84 -13.80
CA LEU A 447 20.69 -7.63 -13.22
C LEU A 447 19.69 -6.88 -12.34
N THR A 448 18.47 -6.66 -12.81
CA THR A 448 17.42 -5.99 -12.01
C THR A 448 17.03 -6.81 -10.79
N SER A 449 17.03 -8.14 -10.89
CA SER A 449 16.84 -9.03 -9.73
C SER A 449 17.98 -8.90 -8.73
N ALA A 450 19.23 -8.83 -9.18
CA ALA A 450 20.39 -8.63 -8.31
C ALA A 450 20.30 -7.29 -7.54
N VAL A 451 19.94 -6.19 -8.23
CA VAL A 451 19.71 -4.89 -7.59
C VAL A 451 18.51 -4.95 -6.63
N SER A 452 17.43 -5.65 -6.98
CA SER A 452 16.26 -5.82 -6.12
C SER A 452 16.59 -6.60 -4.84
N VAL A 453 17.50 -7.57 -4.90
CA VAL A 453 18.01 -8.26 -3.71
C VAL A 453 18.77 -7.28 -2.81
N VAL A 454 19.62 -6.42 -3.39
CA VAL A 454 20.30 -5.36 -2.63
C VAL A 454 19.28 -4.42 -1.99
N GLN A 455 18.26 -3.98 -2.75
CA GLN A 455 17.17 -3.14 -2.27
C GLN A 455 16.46 -3.75 -1.06
N TYR A 456 16.09 -5.03 -1.13
CA TYR A 456 15.44 -5.74 -0.03
C TYR A 456 16.29 -5.74 1.25
N HIS A 457 17.61 -5.95 1.14
CA HIS A 457 18.50 -5.93 2.29
C HIS A 457 18.70 -4.51 2.84
N VAL A 458 18.78 -3.51 1.97
CA VAL A 458 18.88 -2.09 2.33
C VAL A 458 17.63 -1.63 3.05
N GLU A 459 16.44 -1.90 2.53
CA GLU A 459 15.14 -1.57 3.15
C GLU A 459 15.00 -2.22 4.53
N ARG A 460 15.39 -3.49 4.66
CA ARG A 460 15.37 -4.17 5.95
C ARG A 460 16.39 -3.57 6.93
N TRP A 461 17.56 -3.16 6.43
CA TRP A 461 18.56 -2.49 7.24
C TRP A 461 18.06 -1.14 7.75
N THR A 462 17.41 -0.33 6.89
CA THR A 462 16.85 0.98 7.27
C THR A 462 15.62 0.89 8.17
N ALA A 463 14.81 -0.17 8.05
CA ALA A 463 13.63 -0.42 8.89
C ALA A 463 13.98 -0.82 10.34
N ARG A 464 15.25 -1.13 10.65
CA ARG A 464 15.68 -1.40 12.03
C ARG A 464 15.58 -0.13 12.87
N GLY A 465 14.56 -0.10 13.74
CA GLY A 465 14.35 0.97 14.73
C GLY A 465 13.01 1.71 14.62
N SER A 466 12.24 1.55 13.53
CA SER A 466 10.88 2.11 13.41
C SER A 466 9.78 1.11 13.75
N VAL A 467 10.04 -0.19 13.58
CA VAL A 467 9.07 -1.26 13.83
C VAL A 467 9.62 -2.19 14.91
N ARG A 468 8.78 -2.49 15.92
CA ARG A 468 9.14 -3.36 17.07
C ARG A 468 9.40 -4.81 16.62
N GLU A 469 8.79 -5.24 15.52
CA GLU A 469 9.03 -6.51 14.85
C GLU A 469 9.18 -6.31 13.34
N LEU A 470 10.24 -6.86 12.75
CA LEU A 470 10.46 -6.82 11.30
C LEU A 470 9.52 -7.83 10.60
N PRO A 471 8.95 -7.50 9.43
CA PRO A 471 8.15 -8.44 8.66
C PRO A 471 8.93 -9.74 8.37
N PRO A 472 8.26 -10.92 8.40
CA PRO A 472 8.91 -12.19 8.15
C PRO A 472 9.46 -12.24 6.72
N THR A 473 10.70 -12.73 6.57
CA THR A 473 11.35 -12.90 5.27
C THR A 473 10.54 -13.85 4.37
N PRO A 474 10.69 -13.78 3.04
CA PRO A 474 10.06 -14.74 2.12
C PRO A 474 10.31 -16.20 2.55
N TRP A 475 11.54 -16.53 2.95
CA TRP A 475 11.90 -17.85 3.46
C TRP A 475 11.23 -18.20 4.80
N GLN A 476 11.05 -17.22 5.70
CA GLN A 476 10.31 -17.42 6.95
C GLN A 476 8.81 -17.63 6.69
N ARG A 477 8.23 -16.94 5.70
CA ARG A 477 6.84 -17.15 5.26
C ARG A 477 6.66 -18.54 4.66
N VAL A 478 7.57 -18.96 3.77
CA VAL A 478 7.58 -20.32 3.21
C VAL A 478 7.73 -21.37 4.32
N GLY A 479 8.68 -21.17 5.23
CA GLY A 479 8.87 -22.06 6.37
C GLY A 479 7.67 -22.08 7.34
N ALA A 480 6.98 -20.96 7.52
CA ALA A 480 5.75 -20.89 8.31
C ALA A 480 4.58 -21.60 7.60
N ALA A 481 4.42 -21.39 6.29
CA ALA A 481 3.41 -22.05 5.48
C ALA A 481 3.62 -23.58 5.42
N LEU A 482 4.86 -24.04 5.26
CA LEU A 482 5.22 -25.46 5.30
C LEU A 482 4.97 -26.07 6.69
N ARG A 483 5.29 -25.35 7.77
CA ARG A 483 4.99 -25.79 9.14
C ARG A 483 3.49 -25.82 9.41
N ALA A 484 2.73 -24.85 8.91
CA ALA A 484 1.28 -24.83 8.99
C ALA A 484 0.67 -26.03 8.23
N ALA A 485 1.10 -26.26 6.99
CA ALA A 485 0.65 -27.41 6.18
C ALA A 485 0.96 -28.76 6.86
N ARG A 486 2.13 -28.91 7.49
CA ARG A 486 2.48 -30.11 8.26
C ARG A 486 1.61 -30.31 9.50
N ARG A 487 1.25 -29.24 10.21
CA ARG A 487 0.34 -29.33 11.38
C ARG A 487 -1.07 -29.74 10.96
N THR A 488 -1.57 -29.19 9.85
CA THR A 488 -2.89 -29.54 9.30
C THR A 488 -2.93 -30.99 8.78
N ALA A 489 -1.81 -31.49 8.25
CA ALA A 489 -1.69 -32.89 7.86
C ALA A 489 -1.65 -33.84 9.07
N ALA A 490 -1.04 -33.42 10.18
CA ALA A 490 -0.94 -34.21 11.40
C ALA A 490 -2.25 -34.28 12.23
N THR A 491 -3.18 -33.35 12.06
CA THR A 491 -4.46 -33.30 12.78
C THR A 491 -5.63 -33.95 12.04
N ARG A 492 -5.40 -34.62 10.90
CA ARG A 492 -6.45 -35.46 10.29
C ARG A 492 -6.69 -36.68 11.17
N PRO A 493 -7.89 -36.84 11.79
CA PRO A 493 -8.20 -38.07 12.51
C PRO A 493 -8.14 -39.23 11.51
N ALA A 494 -7.45 -40.31 11.89
CA ALA A 494 -7.56 -41.57 11.18
C ALA A 494 -9.04 -41.93 11.10
N THR A 495 -9.58 -41.94 9.89
CA THR A 495 -10.90 -42.50 9.64
C THR A 495 -10.82 -43.94 10.11
N THR A 496 -11.57 -44.24 11.16
CA THR A 496 -11.79 -45.59 11.67
C THR A 496 -12.17 -46.47 10.48
N ALA A 497 -11.27 -47.38 10.12
CA ALA A 497 -11.56 -48.45 9.19
C ALA A 497 -12.74 -49.23 9.78
N SER A 498 -13.89 -49.15 9.13
CA SER A 498 -15.04 -50.00 9.43
C SER A 498 -14.63 -51.44 9.19
N ASP A 499 -14.60 -52.20 10.27
CA ASP A 499 -14.39 -53.64 10.33
C ASP A 499 -15.38 -54.38 9.41
N PRO A 500 -14.95 -55.15 8.39
CA PRO A 500 -15.85 -55.77 7.42
C PRO A 500 -16.48 -57.09 7.91
N SER A 501 -16.32 -57.48 9.17
CA SER A 501 -16.67 -58.84 9.65
C SER A 501 -18.08 -59.03 10.24
N ALA A 502 -18.98 -58.04 10.22
CA ALA A 502 -20.28 -58.14 10.92
C ALA A 502 -21.53 -58.21 10.03
N ALA A 503 -21.39 -58.56 8.74
CA ALA A 503 -22.52 -58.64 7.81
C ALA A 503 -22.56 -59.96 7.03
N THR A 504 -22.52 -61.10 7.72
CA THR A 504 -22.94 -62.39 7.14
C THR A 504 -23.31 -63.34 8.27
N THR A 505 -24.55 -63.27 8.78
CA THR A 505 -25.32 -64.41 9.31
C THR A 505 -26.72 -63.92 9.66
N ALA A 506 -27.63 -63.88 8.68
CA ALA A 506 -29.07 -64.07 8.87
C ALA A 506 -29.76 -63.84 7.52
N VAL A 507 -29.82 -64.86 6.67
CA VAL A 507 -30.99 -65.24 5.84
C VAL A 507 -30.64 -66.58 5.18
N ARG A 508 -31.07 -67.68 5.78
CA ARG A 508 -31.59 -68.85 5.05
C ARG A 508 -32.33 -69.79 5.99
N SER A 509 -33.49 -70.27 5.52
CA SER A 509 -34.30 -71.38 6.04
C SER A 509 -35.38 -71.02 7.07
N THR A 510 -36.62 -70.73 6.65
CA THR A 510 -37.71 -71.73 6.50
C THR A 510 -39.02 -71.10 6.00
N ARG A 511 -39.63 -71.78 5.02
CA ARG A 511 -41.00 -71.70 4.47
C ARG A 511 -41.36 -70.56 3.52
#